data_AF-A0A955NE33-F1
#
_entry.id   AF-A0A955NE33-F1
#
_cell.length_a   1.000
_cell.length_b   1.000
_cell.length_c   1.000
_cell.angle_alpha   90.00
_cell.angle_beta   90.00
_cell.angle_gamma   90.00
#
_symmetry.space_group_name_H-M   'P 1'
#
loop_
_entity.id
_entity.type
_entity.pdbx_description
1 polymer ?
#
loop_
_entity_poly.entity_id
_entity_poly.type
_entity_poly.pdbx_seq_one_letter_code
_entity_poly.pdbx_strand_id
1 'polypeptide(L)'
;MSIHNHVPHRVVVKVGTNLVSSVGGGLNLEVIGSLVESISTATRNGVEVVLVSSGAVGSGREWMDWRGPLTEISDRQALAAVGQPLLMKAYADRFADYDLKIAQVLLTREGLENRERYLNARHTLERLLSWGVVPIINENDTVVTEELQFGDNDRLAAAVAGKLQSDLLLLLTDVESVWDRDKNPVRRVDRIDSDLRDAAGGPATARSRGGMKAKLTAVEEAMMMGVTAVIASGKEKGILDRVLDAYPTASDLECEMPESTPGSWFVSASSGLASRKRWILGRRSIRGTLFIDSGARAALQKGENSLLPSGVTEVEGEFRVGDPVTIASQEKETIGQGLANLSSSELRSFRGCNTEEIRRNIGREIGSCVAVHKDDLVLFTGVDASGV
;
A
#
# COMPACT_ATOMS: atom_id res chain seq x y z
N MET A 1 31.62 -5.69 14.72
CA MET A 1 31.37 -5.31 13.32
C MET A 1 29.86 -5.14 13.17
N SER A 2 29.35 -3.92 13.37
CA SER A 2 27.93 -3.63 13.18
C SER A 2 27.70 -3.35 11.71
N ILE A 3 27.33 -4.40 10.96
CA ILE A 3 26.81 -4.28 9.61
C ILE A 3 25.46 -3.56 9.77
N HIS A 4 25.42 -2.24 9.54
CA HIS A 4 24.16 -1.55 9.36
C HIS A 4 23.62 -2.01 8.01
N ASN A 5 23.01 -3.21 7.97
CA ASN A 5 22.19 -3.59 6.83
C ASN A 5 21.10 -2.52 6.69
N HIS A 6 20.95 -1.99 5.48
CA HIS A 6 19.88 -1.07 5.14
C HIS A 6 18.59 -1.87 5.08
N VAL A 7 17.98 -2.12 6.23
CA VAL A 7 16.71 -2.85 6.31
C VAL A 7 15.57 -1.85 6.07
N PRO A 8 14.55 -2.18 5.25
CA PRO A 8 13.38 -1.33 5.09
C PRO A 8 12.72 -1.09 6.45
N HIS A 9 12.27 0.14 6.73
CA HIS A 9 11.57 0.45 7.97
C HIS A 9 10.18 -0.19 7.99
N ARG A 10 9.46 -0.12 6.86
CA ARG A 10 8.10 -0.65 6.72
C ARG A 10 7.94 -1.53 5.49
N VAL A 11 7.39 -2.73 5.71
CA VAL A 11 7.23 -3.77 4.70
C VAL A 11 5.78 -4.25 4.66
N VAL A 12 5.21 -4.29 3.45
CA VAL A 12 3.95 -5.00 3.20
C VAL A 12 4.28 -6.34 2.56
N VAL A 13 3.90 -7.43 3.21
CA VAL A 13 4.05 -8.78 2.66
C VAL A 13 2.68 -9.28 2.24
N LYS A 14 2.55 -9.72 0.99
CA LYS A 14 1.33 -10.34 0.49
C LYS A 14 1.57 -11.81 0.23
N VAL A 15 0.70 -12.66 0.76
CA VAL A 15 0.72 -14.10 0.50
C VAL A 15 -0.56 -14.54 -0.22
N GLY A 16 -0.40 -15.15 -1.39
CA GLY A 16 -1.52 -15.57 -2.25
C GLY A 16 -2.15 -16.92 -1.88
N THR A 17 -3.39 -17.14 -2.32
CA THR A 17 -4.18 -18.36 -2.06
C THR A 17 -3.43 -19.65 -2.36
N ASN A 18 -2.67 -19.73 -3.46
CA ASN A 18 -1.94 -20.95 -3.83
C ASN A 18 -0.85 -21.35 -2.83
N LEU A 19 -0.38 -20.41 -2.00
CA LEU A 19 0.64 -20.66 -0.98
C LEU A 19 0.02 -20.99 0.38
N VAL A 20 -1.00 -20.22 0.77
CA VAL A 20 -1.70 -20.41 2.06
C VAL A 20 -2.74 -21.53 2.04
N SER A 21 -3.11 -22.05 0.87
CA SER A 21 -4.01 -23.19 0.76
C SER A 21 -3.25 -24.50 0.55
N SER A 22 -3.69 -25.57 1.21
CA SER A 22 -3.14 -26.91 1.03
C SER A 22 -3.73 -27.60 -0.21
N VAL A 23 -2.99 -28.56 -0.81
CA VAL A 23 -3.44 -29.35 -1.98
C VAL A 23 -4.69 -30.19 -1.66
N GLY A 24 -4.93 -30.53 -0.39
CA GLY A 24 -6.10 -31.29 0.08
C GLY A 24 -7.32 -30.44 0.48
N GLY A 25 -7.23 -29.11 0.35
CA GLY A 25 -8.14 -28.17 0.97
C GLY A 25 -7.56 -27.62 2.28
N GLY A 26 -8.08 -26.49 2.74
CA GLY A 26 -7.63 -25.93 4.01
C GLY A 26 -6.38 -25.08 3.95
N LEU A 27 -5.85 -24.77 5.13
CA LEU A 27 -4.69 -23.90 5.28
C LEU A 27 -3.37 -24.67 5.26
N ASN A 28 -2.38 -24.14 4.55
CA ASN A 28 -1.02 -24.63 4.55
C ASN A 28 -0.26 -24.07 5.76
N LEU A 29 -0.30 -24.82 6.87
CA LEU A 29 0.29 -24.41 8.13
C LEU A 29 1.83 -24.35 8.10
N GLU A 30 2.49 -25.04 7.17
CA GLU A 30 3.95 -24.96 7.01
C GLU A 30 4.37 -23.61 6.43
N VAL A 31 3.71 -23.17 5.36
CA VAL A 31 3.95 -21.85 4.76
C VAL A 31 3.61 -20.73 5.73
N ILE A 32 2.46 -20.84 6.44
CA ILE A 32 2.09 -19.87 7.48
C ILE A 32 3.15 -19.84 8.58
N GLY A 33 3.59 -20.99 9.08
CA GLY A 33 4.61 -21.07 10.13
C GLY A 33 5.94 -20.43 9.73
N SER A 34 6.45 -20.76 8.54
CA SER A 34 7.70 -20.15 8.04
C SER A 34 7.58 -18.65 7.84
N LEU A 35 6.44 -18.18 7.34
CA LEU A 35 6.22 -16.74 7.17
C LEU A 35 6.14 -16.02 8.51
N VAL A 36 5.43 -16.59 9.49
CA VAL A 36 5.33 -16.05 10.84
C VAL A 36 6.69 -15.97 11.52
N GLU A 37 7.54 -16.99 11.35
CA GLU A 37 8.91 -16.99 11.88
C GLU A 37 9.75 -15.81 11.33
N SER A 38 9.76 -15.63 10.01
CA SER A 38 10.49 -14.52 9.38
C SER A 38 9.90 -13.16 9.76
N ILE A 39 8.56 -13.01 9.77
CA ILE A 39 7.91 -11.76 10.21
C ILE A 39 8.29 -11.45 11.66
N SER A 40 8.26 -12.46 12.53
CA SER A 40 8.59 -12.28 13.94
C SER A 40 10.04 -11.87 14.15
N THR A 41 10.95 -12.39 13.32
CA THR A 41 12.36 -12.00 13.33
C THR A 41 12.53 -10.57 12.83
N ALA A 42 11.89 -10.19 11.73
CA ALA A 42 11.91 -8.83 11.20
C ALA A 42 11.35 -7.80 12.20
N THR A 43 10.21 -8.09 12.83
CA THR A 43 9.59 -7.19 13.82
C THR A 43 10.46 -7.03 15.06
N ARG A 44 11.12 -8.08 15.55
CA ARG A 44 12.10 -7.96 16.66
C ARG A 44 13.32 -7.11 16.29
N ASN A 45 13.67 -7.07 15.02
CA ASN A 45 14.73 -6.21 14.48
C ASN A 45 14.25 -4.77 14.18
N GLY A 46 13.02 -4.42 14.56
CA GLY A 46 12.48 -3.06 14.42
C GLY A 46 11.78 -2.78 13.08
N VAL A 47 11.55 -3.80 12.24
CA VAL A 47 10.81 -3.65 10.99
C VAL A 47 9.31 -3.68 11.24
N GLU A 48 8.60 -2.65 10.78
CA GLU A 48 7.15 -2.62 10.77
C GLU A 48 6.62 -3.50 9.63
N VAL A 49 5.93 -4.59 9.96
CA VAL A 49 5.39 -5.52 8.97
C VAL A 49 3.87 -5.48 8.95
N VAL A 50 3.30 -5.35 7.74
CA VAL A 50 1.87 -5.52 7.46
C VAL A 50 1.70 -6.75 6.57
N LEU A 51 0.84 -7.68 6.98
CA LEU A 51 0.58 -8.89 6.21
C LEU A 51 -0.75 -8.77 5.47
N VAL A 52 -0.76 -8.99 4.16
CA VAL A 52 -1.97 -9.13 3.34
C VAL A 52 -2.12 -10.60 2.96
N SER A 53 -3.10 -11.29 3.55
CA SER A 53 -3.27 -12.73 3.37
C SER A 53 -4.55 -13.05 2.62
N SER A 54 -4.45 -13.95 1.63
CA SER A 54 -5.60 -14.68 1.11
C SER A 54 -5.91 -15.91 2.00
N GLY A 55 -6.79 -16.81 1.55
CA GLY A 55 -6.99 -18.13 2.17
C GLY A 55 -8.31 -18.33 2.92
N ALA A 56 -9.06 -17.26 3.19
CA ALA A 56 -10.34 -17.33 3.90
C ALA A 56 -11.33 -18.32 3.25
N VAL A 57 -11.63 -18.15 1.96
CA VAL A 57 -12.51 -19.08 1.22
C VAL A 57 -12.01 -20.52 1.28
N GLY A 58 -10.70 -20.75 1.14
CA GLY A 58 -10.10 -22.09 1.18
C GLY A 58 -10.27 -22.77 2.54
N SER A 59 -10.08 -22.02 3.63
CA SER A 59 -10.31 -22.50 4.99
C SER A 59 -11.79 -22.76 5.27
N GLY A 60 -12.69 -21.88 4.81
CA GLY A 60 -14.13 -22.09 4.97
C GLY A 60 -14.63 -23.31 4.21
N ARG A 61 -14.10 -23.57 3.01
CA ARG A 61 -14.42 -24.78 2.24
C ARG A 61 -14.04 -26.06 2.97
N GLU A 62 -12.85 -26.10 3.57
CA GLU A 62 -12.42 -27.27 4.34
C GLU A 62 -13.32 -27.47 5.56
N TRP A 63 -13.56 -26.40 6.32
CA TRP A 63 -14.36 -26.47 7.53
C TRP A 63 -15.81 -26.91 7.28
N MET A 64 -16.40 -26.48 6.17
CA MET A 64 -17.77 -26.82 5.78
C MET A 64 -17.86 -28.13 4.98
N ASP A 65 -16.74 -28.84 4.77
CA ASP A 65 -16.65 -30.00 3.88
C ASP A 65 -17.21 -29.72 2.47
N TRP A 66 -17.05 -28.49 1.97
CA TRP A 66 -17.60 -28.05 0.70
C TRP A 66 -16.81 -28.61 -0.50
N ARG A 67 -17.37 -29.61 -1.17
CA ARG A 67 -16.75 -30.28 -2.34
C ARG A 67 -17.24 -29.74 -3.69
N GLY A 68 -18.33 -28.96 -3.72
CA GLY A 68 -18.92 -28.43 -4.96
C GLY A 68 -18.15 -27.25 -5.58
N PRO A 69 -18.46 -26.87 -6.84
CA PRO A 69 -18.02 -25.58 -7.40
C PRO A 69 -18.59 -24.40 -6.59
N LEU A 70 -17.98 -23.22 -6.72
CA LEU A 70 -18.57 -21.96 -6.23
C LEU A 70 -19.27 -21.31 -7.43
N THR A 71 -20.56 -21.56 -7.57
CA THR A 71 -21.33 -21.08 -8.73
C THR A 71 -21.98 -19.73 -8.47
N GLU A 72 -22.28 -19.42 -7.21
CA GLU A 72 -22.80 -18.12 -6.82
C GLU A 72 -21.75 -17.30 -6.06
N ILE A 73 -21.79 -15.97 -6.21
CA ILE A 73 -20.95 -15.09 -5.39
C ILE A 73 -21.23 -15.25 -3.89
N SER A 74 -22.51 -15.50 -3.54
CA SER A 74 -23.00 -15.75 -2.18
C SER A 74 -22.29 -16.93 -1.53
N ASP A 75 -22.06 -18.02 -2.28
CA ASP A 75 -21.31 -19.19 -1.79
C ASP A 75 -19.90 -18.79 -1.38
N ARG A 76 -19.21 -18.03 -2.24
CA ARG A 76 -17.85 -17.55 -1.98
C ARG A 76 -17.82 -16.63 -0.76
N GLN A 77 -18.76 -15.70 -0.66
CA GLN A 77 -18.86 -14.75 0.45
C GLN A 77 -19.16 -15.46 1.78
N ALA A 78 -20.08 -16.44 1.77
CA ALA A 78 -20.40 -17.24 2.95
C ALA A 78 -19.20 -18.05 3.41
N LEU A 79 -18.49 -18.70 2.49
CA LEU A 79 -17.28 -19.46 2.82
C LEU A 79 -16.13 -18.57 3.28
N ALA A 80 -15.97 -17.37 2.70
CA ALA A 80 -15.02 -16.39 3.21
C ALA A 80 -15.36 -15.96 4.64
N ALA A 81 -16.64 -15.70 4.94
CA ALA A 81 -17.09 -15.34 6.28
C ALA A 81 -16.87 -16.47 7.30
N VAL A 82 -17.08 -17.74 6.91
CA VAL A 82 -16.76 -18.91 7.74
C VAL A 82 -15.24 -19.06 7.94
N GLY A 83 -14.46 -18.91 6.88
CA GLY A 83 -13.04 -19.19 6.91
C GLY A 83 -12.15 -18.07 7.40
N GLN A 84 -12.61 -16.81 7.39
CA GLN A 84 -11.82 -15.67 7.86
C GLN A 84 -11.44 -15.80 9.36
N PRO A 85 -12.36 -16.15 10.29
CA PRO A 85 -11.99 -16.42 11.67
C PRO A 85 -11.00 -17.58 11.82
N LEU A 86 -11.09 -18.62 10.98
CA LEU A 86 -10.19 -19.78 11.00
C LEU A 86 -8.78 -19.41 10.53
N LEU A 87 -8.68 -18.61 9.46
CA LEU A 87 -7.41 -18.03 8.99
C LEU A 87 -6.76 -17.18 10.09
N MET A 88 -7.53 -16.30 10.73
CA MET A 88 -7.04 -15.47 11.82
C MET A 88 -6.60 -16.30 13.02
N LYS A 89 -7.33 -17.36 13.36
CA LYS A 89 -6.93 -18.30 14.41
C LYS A 89 -5.59 -18.97 14.08
N ALA A 90 -5.42 -19.46 12.86
CA ALA A 90 -4.17 -20.09 12.44
C ALA A 90 -2.97 -19.14 12.56
N TYR A 91 -3.14 -17.87 12.18
CA TYR A 91 -2.11 -16.86 12.40
C TYR A 91 -1.91 -16.55 13.90
N ALA A 92 -2.97 -16.35 14.66
CA ALA A 92 -2.89 -16.03 16.09
C ALA A 92 -2.13 -17.10 16.87
N ASP A 93 -2.45 -18.37 16.62
CA ASP A 93 -1.81 -19.50 17.28
C ASP A 93 -0.29 -19.53 16.96
N ARG A 94 0.12 -19.21 15.73
CA ARG A 94 1.53 -19.20 15.33
C ARG A 94 2.29 -17.96 15.81
N PHE A 95 1.68 -16.79 15.80
CA PHE A 95 2.33 -15.56 16.31
C PHE A 95 2.45 -15.59 17.84
N ALA A 96 1.58 -16.32 18.54
CA ALA A 96 1.67 -16.52 19.98
C ALA A 96 2.96 -17.22 20.41
N ASP A 97 3.52 -18.12 19.58
CA ASP A 97 4.81 -18.77 19.82
C ASP A 97 5.98 -17.76 19.92
N TYR A 98 5.79 -16.54 19.40
CA TYR A 98 6.78 -15.46 19.39
C TYR A 98 6.38 -14.25 20.26
N ASP A 99 5.31 -14.37 21.06
CA ASP A 99 4.68 -13.29 21.86
C ASP A 99 4.33 -12.02 21.05
N LEU A 100 4.06 -12.17 19.76
CA LEU A 100 3.58 -11.08 18.92
C LEU A 100 2.07 -11.05 18.86
N LYS A 101 1.50 -9.86 19.02
CA LYS A 101 0.06 -9.64 18.88
C LYS A 101 -0.26 -9.32 17.43
N ILE A 102 -1.44 -9.75 16.98
CA ILE A 102 -1.95 -9.46 15.64
C ILE A 102 -3.28 -8.72 15.71
N ALA A 103 -3.62 -8.01 14.64
CA ALA A 103 -4.93 -7.38 14.48
C ALA A 103 -5.53 -7.72 13.13
N GLN A 104 -6.78 -8.16 13.12
CA GLN A 104 -7.53 -8.34 11.89
C GLN A 104 -7.98 -6.98 11.35
N VAL A 105 -7.75 -6.76 10.06
CA VAL A 105 -8.26 -5.59 9.35
C VAL A 105 -8.92 -6.07 8.05
N LEU A 106 -10.19 -5.70 7.85
CA LEU A 106 -10.91 -6.02 6.62
C LEU A 106 -11.13 -4.74 5.82
N LEU A 107 -10.69 -4.73 4.57
CA LEU A 107 -10.78 -3.57 3.68
C LEU A 107 -11.44 -3.97 2.36
N THR A 108 -11.92 -2.99 1.61
CA THR A 108 -12.27 -3.19 0.20
C THR A 108 -11.44 -2.24 -0.64
N ARG A 109 -11.15 -2.61 -1.89
CA ARG A 109 -10.45 -1.71 -2.83
C ARG A 109 -11.16 -0.37 -2.98
N GLU A 110 -12.47 -0.39 -3.22
CA GLU A 110 -13.30 0.82 -3.31
C GLU A 110 -13.24 1.65 -2.02
N GLY A 111 -13.14 0.99 -0.86
CA GLY A 111 -12.94 1.63 0.43
C GLY A 111 -11.63 2.42 0.50
N LEU A 112 -10.57 1.97 -0.17
CA LEU A 112 -9.28 2.66 -0.21
C LEU A 112 -9.19 3.75 -1.29
N GLU A 113 -10.08 3.73 -2.28
CA GLU A 113 -10.23 4.82 -3.26
C GLU A 113 -10.89 6.05 -2.63
N ASN A 114 -11.80 5.84 -1.67
CA ASN A 114 -12.37 6.91 -0.88
C ASN A 114 -11.35 7.44 0.14
N ARG A 115 -10.96 8.70 0.03
CA ARG A 115 -9.92 9.32 0.88
C ARG A 115 -10.25 9.29 2.38
N GLU A 116 -11.48 9.54 2.78
CA GLU A 116 -11.89 9.55 4.20
C GLU A 116 -11.73 8.14 4.80
N ARG A 117 -12.27 7.13 4.12
CA ARG A 117 -12.13 5.72 4.52
C ARG A 117 -10.67 5.27 4.52
N TYR A 118 -9.89 5.68 3.52
CA TYR A 118 -8.45 5.45 3.48
C TYR A 118 -7.74 6.11 4.67
N LEU A 119 -7.96 7.40 4.97
CA LEU A 119 -7.32 8.08 6.09
C LEU A 119 -7.59 7.36 7.41
N ASN A 120 -8.83 6.93 7.62
CA ASN A 120 -9.21 6.16 8.80
C ASN A 120 -8.49 4.80 8.86
N ALA A 121 -8.43 4.08 7.74
CA ALA A 121 -7.67 2.84 7.65
C ALA A 121 -6.18 3.07 7.92
N ARG A 122 -5.58 4.11 7.35
CA ARG A 122 -4.17 4.47 7.55
C ARG A 122 -3.87 4.76 9.02
N HIS A 123 -4.65 5.63 9.66
CA HIS A 123 -4.44 5.98 11.07
C HIS A 123 -4.57 4.75 11.98
N THR A 124 -5.50 3.85 11.66
CA THR A 124 -5.66 2.58 12.39
C THR A 124 -4.42 1.71 12.23
N LEU A 125 -3.95 1.52 11.00
CA LEU A 125 -2.75 0.72 10.71
C LEU A 125 -1.49 1.32 11.35
N GLU A 126 -1.28 2.64 11.24
CA GLU A 126 -0.16 3.34 11.90
C GLU A 126 -0.21 3.19 13.42
N ARG A 127 -1.41 3.24 14.02
CA ARG A 127 -1.57 3.03 15.46
C ARG A 127 -1.29 1.59 15.88
N LEU A 128 -1.72 0.60 15.11
CA LEU A 128 -1.41 -0.81 15.37
C LEU A 128 0.10 -1.07 15.32
N LEU A 129 0.76 -0.54 14.29
CA LEU A 129 2.22 -0.65 14.13
C LEU A 129 2.96 0.01 15.29
N SER A 130 2.53 1.18 15.76
CA SER A 130 3.16 1.86 16.90
C SER A 130 2.96 1.13 18.24
N TRP A 131 1.98 0.23 18.33
CA TRP A 131 1.80 -0.69 19.45
C TRP A 131 2.61 -1.99 19.31
N GLY A 132 3.37 -2.16 18.22
CA GLY A 132 4.07 -3.41 17.91
C GLY A 132 3.14 -4.56 17.49
N VAL A 133 1.90 -4.24 17.10
CA VAL A 133 0.91 -5.23 16.64
C VAL A 133 1.06 -5.42 15.13
N VAL A 134 1.14 -6.67 14.67
CA VAL A 134 1.20 -6.99 13.23
C VAL A 134 -0.22 -6.96 12.63
N PRO A 135 -0.55 -6.02 11.73
CA PRO A 135 -1.85 -6.01 11.08
C PRO A 135 -1.90 -7.11 10.02
N ILE A 136 -2.96 -7.93 10.07
CA ILE A 136 -3.29 -8.91 9.04
C ILE A 136 -4.52 -8.42 8.29
N ILE A 137 -4.28 -7.98 7.06
CA ILE A 137 -5.28 -7.43 6.16
C ILE A 137 -5.79 -8.54 5.26
N ASN A 138 -7.11 -8.62 5.10
CA ASN A 138 -7.75 -9.32 4.00
C ASN A 138 -8.85 -8.46 3.39
N GLU A 139 -9.29 -8.80 2.20
CA GLU A 139 -10.46 -8.18 1.60
C GLU A 139 -11.74 -8.55 2.37
N ASN A 140 -12.67 -7.60 2.49
CA ASN A 140 -13.97 -7.83 3.08
C ASN A 140 -14.92 -8.47 2.06
N ASP A 141 -14.72 -9.77 1.79
CA ASP A 141 -15.45 -10.53 0.77
C ASP A 141 -16.98 -10.33 0.82
N THR A 142 -17.56 -10.23 2.03
CA THR A 142 -19.02 -10.12 2.25
C THR A 142 -19.66 -8.91 1.57
N VAL A 143 -18.91 -7.83 1.33
CA VAL A 143 -19.43 -6.58 0.76
C VAL A 143 -18.86 -6.27 -0.63
N VAL A 144 -18.04 -7.16 -1.18
CA VAL A 144 -17.41 -7.02 -2.50
C VAL A 144 -18.29 -7.64 -3.59
N THR A 145 -18.44 -6.94 -4.71
CA THR A 145 -19.24 -7.36 -5.88
C THR A 145 -18.41 -8.14 -6.91
N GLU A 146 -19.10 -8.75 -7.88
CA GLU A 146 -18.55 -9.78 -8.78
C GLU A 146 -17.50 -9.27 -9.80
N GLU A 147 -17.36 -7.96 -9.95
CA GLU A 147 -16.43 -7.34 -10.91
C GLU A 147 -14.94 -7.43 -10.47
N LEU A 148 -14.68 -8.01 -9.30
CA LEU A 148 -13.44 -7.91 -8.52
C LEU A 148 -12.90 -9.30 -8.07
N GLN A 149 -12.72 -10.25 -9.00
CA GLN A 149 -12.48 -11.66 -8.63
C GLN A 149 -11.02 -12.17 -8.71
N PHE A 150 -10.10 -11.49 -9.40
CA PHE A 150 -8.74 -12.01 -9.60
C PHE A 150 -7.67 -10.93 -9.46
N GLY A 151 -6.77 -11.12 -8.48
CA GLY A 151 -5.65 -10.19 -8.22
C GLY A 151 -5.97 -9.12 -7.18
N ASP A 152 -7.12 -9.19 -6.54
CA ASP A 152 -7.60 -8.16 -5.60
C ASP A 152 -6.68 -8.00 -4.40
N ASN A 153 -6.19 -9.08 -3.79
CA ASN A 153 -5.21 -8.94 -2.72
C ASN A 153 -3.84 -8.43 -3.20
N ASP A 154 -3.46 -8.60 -4.48
CA ASP A 154 -2.22 -8.02 -5.01
C ASP A 154 -2.38 -6.48 -5.09
N ARG A 155 -3.49 -6.00 -5.67
CA ARG A 155 -3.82 -4.56 -5.74
C ARG A 155 -4.11 -3.94 -4.38
N LEU A 156 -4.78 -4.66 -3.49
CA LEU A 156 -5.01 -4.26 -2.10
C LEU A 156 -3.67 -4.06 -1.40
N ALA A 157 -2.73 -5.00 -1.56
CA ALA A 157 -1.39 -4.88 -0.98
C ALA A 157 -0.61 -3.69 -1.55
N ALA A 158 -0.67 -3.46 -2.87
CA ALA A 158 -0.06 -2.28 -3.49
C ALA A 158 -0.67 -0.97 -2.99
N ALA A 159 -2.01 -0.92 -2.90
CA ALA A 159 -2.70 0.24 -2.34
C ALA A 159 -2.27 0.48 -0.90
N VAL A 160 -2.33 -0.54 -0.03
CA VAL A 160 -1.88 -0.46 1.37
C VAL A 160 -0.43 0.02 1.45
N ALA A 161 0.48 -0.55 0.66
CA ALA A 161 1.89 -0.19 0.67
C ALA A 161 2.13 1.28 0.29
N GLY A 162 1.56 1.75 -0.82
CA GLY A 162 1.69 3.14 -1.25
C GLY A 162 0.97 4.14 -0.33
N LYS A 163 -0.08 3.70 0.34
CA LYS A 163 -0.83 4.49 1.33
C LYS A 163 -0.11 4.62 2.66
N LEU A 164 0.55 3.56 3.11
CA LEU A 164 1.41 3.55 4.28
C LEU A 164 2.83 4.06 3.98
N GLN A 165 3.14 4.42 2.73
CA GLN A 165 4.49 4.82 2.31
C GLN A 165 5.53 3.76 2.74
N SER A 166 5.21 2.50 2.47
CA SER A 166 6.10 1.40 2.81
C SER A 166 7.34 1.43 1.93
N ASP A 167 8.48 1.04 2.48
CA ASP A 167 9.75 0.97 1.75
C ASP A 167 9.78 -0.23 0.80
N LEU A 168 9.01 -1.27 1.12
CA LEU A 168 8.97 -2.53 0.38
C LEU A 168 7.55 -3.12 0.31
N LEU A 169 7.15 -3.56 -0.88
CA LEU A 169 6.03 -4.47 -1.13
C LEU A 169 6.56 -5.83 -1.61
N LEU A 170 6.40 -6.87 -0.82
CA LEU A 170 6.77 -8.24 -1.20
C LEU A 170 5.51 -9.04 -1.59
N LEU A 171 5.38 -9.37 -2.88
CA LEU A 171 4.34 -10.24 -3.41
C LEU A 171 4.85 -11.69 -3.49
N LEU A 172 4.47 -12.51 -2.51
CA LEU A 172 4.78 -13.93 -2.49
C LEU A 172 3.84 -14.71 -3.41
N THR A 173 4.42 -15.51 -4.30
CA THR A 173 3.70 -16.30 -5.31
C THR A 173 4.28 -17.72 -5.42
N ASP A 174 3.66 -18.55 -6.25
CA ASP A 174 4.08 -19.93 -6.52
C ASP A 174 5.17 -20.06 -7.61
N VAL A 175 5.58 -18.94 -8.20
CA VAL A 175 6.67 -18.83 -9.19
C VAL A 175 7.88 -18.11 -8.59
N GLU A 176 9.07 -18.48 -9.04
CA GLU A 176 10.33 -17.94 -8.53
C GLU A 176 10.51 -16.45 -8.84
N SER A 177 10.21 -16.03 -10.06
CA SER A 177 10.54 -14.72 -10.60
C SER A 177 9.65 -14.38 -11.80
N VAL A 178 9.74 -13.14 -12.27
CA VAL A 178 9.30 -12.77 -13.62
C VAL A 178 10.36 -13.23 -14.63
N TRP A 179 9.91 -13.72 -15.77
CA TRP A 179 10.76 -14.27 -16.82
C TRP A 179 10.64 -13.43 -18.08
N ASP A 180 11.75 -13.25 -18.79
CA ASP A 180 11.76 -12.62 -20.11
C ASP A 180 11.30 -13.60 -21.21
N ARG A 181 11.35 -13.15 -22.48
CA ARG A 181 10.95 -13.97 -23.64
C ARG A 181 11.84 -15.20 -23.84
N ASP A 182 13.10 -15.11 -23.43
CA ASP A 182 14.11 -16.16 -23.56
C ASP A 182 14.14 -17.10 -22.35
N LYS A 183 13.22 -16.90 -21.39
CA LYS A 183 13.09 -17.65 -20.14
C LYS A 183 14.29 -17.49 -19.22
N ASN A 184 14.89 -16.31 -19.21
CA ASN A 184 15.82 -15.91 -18.16
C ASN A 184 15.05 -15.18 -17.05
N PRO A 185 15.42 -15.37 -15.77
CA PRO A 185 14.80 -14.65 -14.68
C PRO A 185 15.21 -13.18 -14.71
N VAL A 186 14.25 -12.28 -14.64
CA VAL A 186 14.49 -10.84 -14.62
C VAL A 186 14.71 -10.41 -13.17
N ARG A 187 15.96 -10.10 -12.79
CA ARG A 187 16.31 -9.75 -11.40
C ARG A 187 15.94 -8.31 -11.03
N ARG A 188 16.05 -7.38 -11.98
CA ARG A 188 15.76 -5.96 -11.80
C ARG A 188 14.86 -5.44 -12.92
N VAL A 189 13.86 -4.64 -12.56
CA VAL A 189 12.93 -3.98 -13.47
C VAL A 189 12.77 -2.52 -13.06
N ASP A 190 13.28 -1.61 -13.89
CA ASP A 190 13.13 -0.16 -13.70
C ASP A 190 11.82 0.38 -14.29
N ARG A 191 11.29 -0.33 -15.29
CA ARG A 191 10.07 0.05 -16.00
C ARG A 191 9.35 -1.19 -16.50
N ILE A 192 8.05 -1.25 -16.25
CA ILE A 192 7.17 -2.30 -16.77
C ILE A 192 6.64 -1.86 -18.12
N ASP A 193 7.23 -2.35 -19.21
CA ASP A 193 6.78 -2.08 -20.57
C ASP A 193 5.85 -3.17 -21.13
N SER A 194 5.44 -3.03 -22.39
CA SER A 194 4.60 -4.02 -23.07
C SER A 194 5.33 -5.34 -23.26
N ASP A 195 6.64 -5.30 -23.55
CA ASP A 195 7.43 -6.50 -23.81
C ASP A 195 7.54 -7.38 -22.56
N LEU A 196 7.80 -6.78 -21.39
CA LEU A 196 7.79 -7.50 -20.12
C LEU A 196 6.41 -8.06 -19.78
N ARG A 197 5.34 -7.30 -20.01
CA ARG A 197 3.96 -7.77 -19.78
C ARG A 197 3.59 -8.96 -20.67
N ASP A 198 4.04 -8.96 -21.91
CA ASP A 198 3.81 -10.04 -22.87
C ASP A 198 4.67 -11.26 -22.55
N ALA A 199 5.95 -11.06 -22.19
CA ALA A 199 6.88 -12.11 -21.79
C ALA A 199 6.44 -12.84 -20.51
N ALA A 200 6.03 -12.08 -19.51
CA ALA A 200 5.50 -12.60 -18.25
C ALA A 200 4.19 -13.41 -18.42
N GLY A 201 3.58 -13.33 -19.60
CA GLY A 201 2.40 -14.09 -20.01
C GLY A 201 2.68 -15.46 -20.65
N GLY A 202 3.89 -16.02 -20.52
CA GLY A 202 4.39 -17.27 -21.14
C GLY A 202 3.53 -18.55 -21.00
N PRO A 203 4.03 -19.75 -21.37
CA PRO A 203 3.24 -20.98 -21.50
C PRO A 203 2.90 -21.59 -20.14
N ALA A 204 2.01 -20.94 -19.41
CA ALA A 204 1.29 -21.50 -18.29
C ALA A 204 -0.22 -21.48 -18.62
N THR A 205 -1.01 -22.26 -17.88
CA THR A 205 -2.48 -22.32 -18.07
C THR A 205 -3.09 -20.91 -18.05
N ALA A 206 -4.23 -20.70 -18.72
CA ALA A 206 -4.89 -19.38 -18.80
C ALA A 206 -5.04 -18.70 -17.42
N ARG A 207 -5.25 -19.51 -16.36
CA ARG A 207 -5.33 -19.10 -14.95
C ARG A 207 -4.00 -18.55 -14.40
N SER A 208 -2.86 -19.12 -14.79
CA SER A 208 -1.53 -18.65 -14.37
C SER A 208 -1.09 -17.36 -15.10
N ARG A 209 -1.52 -17.17 -16.36
CA ARG A 209 -1.25 -15.94 -17.13
C ARG A 209 -1.96 -14.73 -16.56
N GLY A 210 -3.23 -14.89 -16.14
CA GLY A 210 -3.99 -13.81 -15.51
C GLY A 210 -3.38 -13.35 -14.18
N GLY A 211 -2.84 -14.30 -13.40
CA GLY A 211 -2.22 -14.01 -12.11
C GLY A 211 -0.96 -13.13 -12.21
N MET A 212 -0.06 -13.41 -13.16
CA MET A 212 1.16 -12.60 -13.31
C MET A 212 0.86 -11.19 -13.84
N LYS A 213 -0.06 -11.06 -14.80
CA LYS A 213 -0.48 -9.73 -15.29
C LYS A 213 -1.05 -8.86 -14.16
N ALA A 214 -1.90 -9.42 -13.30
CA ALA A 214 -2.43 -8.70 -12.15
C ALA A 214 -1.34 -8.26 -11.17
N LYS A 215 -0.31 -9.10 -10.93
CA LYS A 215 0.85 -8.75 -10.10
C LYS A 215 1.65 -7.61 -10.69
N LEU A 216 1.96 -7.67 -11.98
CA LEU A 216 2.67 -6.58 -12.66
C LEU A 216 1.90 -5.26 -12.57
N THR A 217 0.57 -5.28 -12.70
CA THR A 217 -0.25 -4.08 -12.50
C THR A 217 -0.17 -3.55 -11.06
N ALA A 218 -0.30 -4.41 -10.06
CA ALA A 218 -0.17 -4.00 -8.66
C ALA A 218 1.23 -3.45 -8.33
N VAL A 219 2.27 -4.09 -8.87
CA VAL A 219 3.65 -3.62 -8.73
C VAL A 219 3.85 -2.26 -9.40
N GLU A 220 3.34 -2.05 -10.60
CA GLU A 220 3.40 -0.75 -11.27
C GLU A 220 2.72 0.35 -10.45
N GLU A 221 1.55 0.06 -9.86
CA GLU A 221 0.86 0.96 -8.95
C GLU A 221 1.72 1.31 -7.72
N ALA A 222 2.39 0.33 -7.13
CA ALA A 222 3.31 0.53 -6.02
C ALA A 222 4.53 1.38 -6.43
N MET A 223 5.15 1.09 -7.58
CA MET A 223 6.27 1.86 -8.13
C MET A 223 5.90 3.32 -8.38
N MET A 224 4.71 3.58 -8.93
CA MET A 224 4.19 4.95 -9.13
C MET A 224 4.01 5.72 -7.82
N MET A 225 3.74 5.00 -6.72
CA MET A 225 3.67 5.58 -5.37
C MET A 225 5.01 5.64 -4.66
N GLY A 226 6.09 5.20 -5.33
CA GLY A 226 7.44 5.28 -4.80
C GLY A 226 7.87 4.10 -3.93
N VAL A 227 7.12 3.01 -3.97
CA VAL A 227 7.38 1.79 -3.19
C VAL A 227 8.21 0.83 -4.04
N THR A 228 9.35 0.36 -3.52
CA THR A 228 10.07 -0.76 -4.13
C THR A 228 9.24 -2.02 -3.98
N ALA A 229 9.07 -2.79 -5.05
CA ALA A 229 8.30 -4.03 -4.98
C ALA A 229 9.14 -5.24 -5.39
N VAL A 230 8.81 -6.41 -4.86
CA VAL A 230 9.48 -7.67 -5.15
C VAL A 230 8.43 -8.74 -5.42
N ILE A 231 8.61 -9.49 -6.51
CA ILE A 231 7.86 -10.73 -6.75
C ILE A 231 8.83 -11.89 -6.49
N ALA A 232 8.49 -12.77 -5.56
CA ALA A 232 9.32 -13.92 -5.19
C ALA A 232 8.49 -15.17 -4.87
N SER A 233 9.13 -16.34 -4.93
CA SER A 233 8.51 -17.60 -4.54
C SER A 233 8.29 -17.67 -3.03
N GLY A 234 7.05 -17.82 -2.59
CA GLY A 234 6.72 -18.07 -1.19
C GLY A 234 6.83 -19.54 -0.76
N LYS A 235 7.33 -20.43 -1.64
CA LYS A 235 7.55 -21.85 -1.31
C LYS A 235 8.86 -22.08 -0.56
N GLU A 236 9.79 -21.14 -0.66
CA GLU A 236 11.09 -21.22 0.00
C GLU A 236 10.98 -20.72 1.45
N LYS A 237 11.50 -21.52 2.39
CA LYS A 237 11.60 -21.10 3.79
C LYS A 237 12.59 -19.93 3.93
N GLY A 238 12.25 -18.95 4.75
CA GLY A 238 13.09 -17.77 4.99
C GLY A 238 13.19 -16.81 3.81
N ILE A 239 12.27 -16.88 2.82
CA ILE A 239 12.31 -15.98 1.66
C ILE A 239 12.21 -14.50 2.06
N LEU A 240 11.41 -14.17 3.08
CA LEU A 240 11.33 -12.80 3.59
C LEU A 240 12.69 -12.34 4.12
N ASP A 241 13.37 -13.17 4.92
CA ASP A 241 14.69 -12.84 5.47
C ASP A 241 15.70 -12.58 4.34
N ARG A 242 15.75 -13.46 3.33
CA ARG A 242 16.62 -13.28 2.15
C ARG A 242 16.32 -12.01 1.37
N VAL A 243 15.04 -11.63 1.24
CA VAL A 243 14.64 -10.39 0.56
C VAL A 243 15.06 -9.17 1.38
N LEU A 244 14.90 -9.20 2.71
CA LEU A 244 15.33 -8.10 3.58
C LEU A 244 16.85 -7.95 3.59
N ASP A 245 17.60 -9.05 3.60
CA ASP A 245 19.07 -9.04 3.51
C ASP A 245 19.58 -8.53 2.15
N ALA A 246 18.80 -8.73 1.09
CA ALA A 246 19.11 -8.25 -0.26
C ALA A 246 18.58 -6.83 -0.53
N TYR A 247 17.96 -6.16 0.45
CA TYR A 247 17.40 -4.84 0.24
C TYR A 247 18.50 -3.82 -0.10
N PRO A 248 18.44 -3.18 -1.28
CA PRO A 248 19.54 -2.36 -1.78
C PRO A 248 19.65 -1.02 -1.04
N THR A 249 20.87 -0.51 -0.92
CA THR A 249 21.10 0.88 -0.47
C THR A 249 20.76 1.87 -1.59
N ALA A 250 20.52 3.14 -1.26
CA ALA A 250 20.25 4.17 -2.27
C ALA A 250 21.35 4.30 -3.34
N SER A 251 22.61 3.98 -3.00
CA SER A 251 23.74 3.91 -3.93
C SER A 251 23.76 2.64 -4.78
N ASP A 252 23.22 1.52 -4.28
CA ASP A 252 23.14 0.25 -5.02
C ASP A 252 21.93 0.21 -5.97
N LEU A 253 20.99 1.14 -5.80
CA LEU A 253 19.85 1.30 -6.70
C LEU A 253 20.26 1.68 -8.13
N GLU A 254 21.53 1.94 -8.44
CA GLU A 254 22.02 2.14 -9.81
C GLU A 254 22.77 0.93 -10.40
N CYS A 255 23.03 -0.10 -9.59
CA CYS A 255 23.79 -1.28 -10.00
C CYS A 255 22.90 -2.47 -10.42
N GLU A 256 23.48 -3.37 -11.21
CA GLU A 256 22.90 -4.68 -11.50
C GLU A 256 22.81 -5.51 -10.20
N MET A 257 21.71 -6.22 -10.02
CA MET A 257 21.53 -7.11 -8.87
C MET A 257 22.21 -8.45 -9.12
N PRO A 258 22.92 -9.04 -8.13
CA PRO A 258 23.54 -10.36 -8.27
C PRO A 258 22.54 -11.43 -8.71
N GLU A 259 22.97 -12.44 -9.47
CA GLU A 259 22.09 -13.55 -9.89
C GLU A 259 21.44 -14.30 -8.72
N SER A 260 22.10 -14.32 -7.55
CA SER A 260 21.64 -14.93 -6.31
C SER A 260 20.53 -14.15 -5.59
N THR A 261 20.20 -12.95 -6.07
CA THR A 261 19.15 -12.09 -5.52
C THR A 261 17.80 -12.80 -5.62
N PRO A 262 17.03 -12.88 -4.51
CA PRO A 262 15.74 -13.55 -4.51
C PRO A 262 14.71 -12.77 -5.34
N GLY A 263 14.06 -13.45 -6.27
CA GLY A 263 12.92 -12.92 -7.02
C GLY A 263 13.27 -11.89 -8.09
N SER A 264 12.28 -11.06 -8.42
CA SER A 264 12.36 -9.93 -9.34
C SER A 264 12.08 -8.64 -8.58
N TRP A 265 13.03 -7.70 -8.62
CA TRP A 265 12.98 -6.40 -7.94
C TRP A 265 12.52 -5.31 -8.89
N PHE A 266 11.53 -4.55 -8.46
CA PHE A 266 10.91 -3.47 -9.21
C PHE A 266 11.21 -2.16 -8.50
N VAL A 267 12.12 -1.40 -9.08
CA VAL A 267 12.73 -0.24 -8.45
C VAL A 267 12.22 1.01 -9.16
N SER A 268 11.69 1.98 -8.40
CA SER A 268 11.36 3.28 -8.98
C SER A 268 12.63 4.07 -9.25
N ALA A 269 12.77 4.65 -10.45
CA ALA A 269 13.87 5.54 -10.82
C ALA A 269 13.91 6.86 -10.01
N SER A 270 12.98 7.08 -9.09
CA SER A 270 12.92 8.28 -8.25
C SER A 270 12.54 7.91 -6.82
N SER A 271 13.10 8.61 -5.83
CA SER A 271 12.80 8.39 -4.41
C SER A 271 11.30 8.41 -4.12
N GLY A 272 10.86 7.71 -3.06
CA GLY A 272 9.42 7.49 -2.84
C GLY A 272 8.61 8.79 -2.71
N LEU A 273 9.20 9.81 -2.06
CA LEU A 273 8.67 11.17 -2.01
C LEU A 273 8.58 11.83 -3.39
N ALA A 274 9.57 11.67 -4.26
CA ALA A 274 9.55 12.23 -5.60
C ALA A 274 8.50 11.57 -6.51
N SER A 275 8.31 10.25 -6.41
CA SER A 275 7.25 9.51 -7.13
C SER A 275 5.85 9.94 -6.67
N ARG A 276 5.61 10.05 -5.35
CA ARG A 276 4.34 10.54 -4.81
C ARG A 276 4.04 11.97 -5.23
N LYS A 277 5.04 12.87 -5.16
CA LYS A 277 4.89 14.25 -5.64
C LYS A 277 4.55 14.27 -7.13
N ARG A 278 5.23 13.47 -7.96
CA ARG A 278 4.91 13.33 -9.38
C ARG A 278 3.49 12.80 -9.62
N TRP A 279 3.01 11.86 -8.81
CA TRP A 279 1.63 11.36 -8.88
C TRP A 279 0.60 12.45 -8.56
N ILE A 280 0.87 13.30 -7.56
CA ILE A 280 0.02 14.45 -7.24
C ILE A 280 -0.02 15.42 -8.44
N LEU A 281 1.13 15.74 -9.02
CA LEU A 281 1.25 16.64 -10.17
C LEU A 281 0.61 16.09 -11.45
N GLY A 282 0.55 14.77 -11.63
CA GLY A 282 -0.05 14.12 -12.80
C GLY A 282 -1.58 14.11 -12.85
N ARG A 283 -2.27 14.58 -11.80
CA ARG A 283 -3.74 14.63 -11.73
C ARG A 283 -4.29 15.74 -12.64
N ARG A 284 -4.93 15.34 -13.74
CA ARG A 284 -5.45 16.28 -14.76
C ARG A 284 -6.71 17.07 -14.39
N SER A 285 -7.32 16.84 -13.23
CA SER A 285 -8.60 17.45 -12.84
C SER A 285 -8.53 18.11 -11.47
N ILE A 286 -7.82 19.23 -11.36
CA ILE A 286 -7.82 20.11 -10.17
C ILE A 286 -9.24 20.58 -9.91
N ARG A 287 -9.71 20.46 -8.66
CA ARG A 287 -11.11 20.74 -8.26
C ARG A 287 -11.31 22.07 -7.55
N GLY A 288 -10.23 22.72 -7.11
CA GLY A 288 -10.28 24.03 -6.46
C GLY A 288 -8.92 24.60 -6.10
N THR A 289 -8.94 25.76 -5.45
CA THR A 289 -7.74 26.52 -5.06
C THR A 289 -7.85 26.95 -3.60
N LEU A 290 -6.76 26.74 -2.85
CA LEU A 290 -6.56 27.26 -1.50
C LEU A 290 -5.57 28.43 -1.56
N PHE A 291 -6.04 29.62 -1.18
CA PHE A 291 -5.17 30.77 -1.01
C PHE A 291 -4.64 30.79 0.43
N ILE A 292 -3.35 31.06 0.60
CA ILE A 292 -2.69 30.99 1.91
C ILE A 292 -2.02 32.32 2.28
N ASP A 293 -1.92 32.59 3.58
CA ASP A 293 -1.19 33.77 4.07
C ASP A 293 0.34 33.63 3.94
N SER A 294 1.05 34.73 4.18
CA SER A 294 2.51 34.78 4.09
C SER A 294 3.21 33.90 5.14
N GLY A 295 2.61 33.69 6.31
CA GLY A 295 3.13 32.82 7.36
C GLY A 295 3.06 31.36 6.98
N ALA A 296 1.93 30.93 6.42
CA ALA A 296 1.73 29.61 5.84
C ALA A 296 2.68 29.38 4.66
N ARG A 297 2.82 30.36 3.74
CA ARG A 297 3.80 30.29 2.65
C ARG A 297 5.22 30.07 3.16
N ALA A 298 5.66 30.86 4.14
CA ALA A 298 7.00 30.72 4.72
C ALA A 298 7.18 29.38 5.46
N ALA A 299 6.15 28.90 6.16
CA ALA A 299 6.19 27.61 6.85
C ALA A 299 6.30 26.43 5.86
N LEU A 300 5.55 26.48 4.76
CA LEU A 300 5.59 25.46 3.71
C LEU A 300 6.95 25.46 2.98
N GLN A 301 7.54 26.63 2.72
CA GLN A 301 8.86 26.74 2.09
C GLN A 301 10.00 26.12 2.90
N LYS A 302 9.84 25.96 4.22
CA LYS A 302 10.79 25.22 5.07
C LYS A 302 10.73 23.70 4.88
N GLY A 303 9.76 23.19 4.12
CA GLY A 303 9.69 21.80 3.63
C GLY A 303 9.14 20.75 4.61
N GLU A 304 9.07 21.04 5.91
CA GLU A 304 8.67 20.05 6.93
C GLU A 304 7.23 20.18 7.44
N ASN A 305 6.47 21.19 6.97
CA ASN A 305 5.18 21.55 7.53
C ASN A 305 4.00 21.19 6.64
N SER A 306 2.91 20.76 7.28
CA SER A 306 1.61 20.62 6.63
C SER A 306 0.89 21.97 6.56
N LEU A 307 -0.01 22.16 5.60
CA LEU A 307 -0.88 23.33 5.57
C LEU A 307 -1.99 23.17 6.60
N LEU A 308 -2.07 24.11 7.55
CA LEU A 308 -3.14 24.16 8.54
C LEU A 308 -4.30 25.04 8.05
N PRO A 309 -5.55 24.78 8.48
CA PRO A 309 -6.71 25.59 8.09
C PRO A 309 -6.57 27.07 8.50
N SER A 310 -5.87 27.35 9.60
CA SER A 310 -5.60 28.72 10.08
C SER A 310 -4.80 29.55 9.07
N GLY A 311 -4.00 28.90 8.22
CA GLY A 311 -3.20 29.56 7.19
C GLY A 311 -3.93 29.72 5.86
N VAL A 312 -5.18 29.24 5.74
CA VAL A 312 -5.99 29.36 4.52
C VAL A 312 -6.80 30.65 4.57
N THR A 313 -6.51 31.55 3.64
CA THR A 313 -7.15 32.86 3.55
C THR A 313 -8.35 32.86 2.62
N GLU A 314 -8.44 31.99 1.61
CA GLU A 314 -9.59 31.92 0.71
C GLU A 314 -9.69 30.53 0.06
N VAL A 315 -10.91 30.12 -0.29
CA VAL A 315 -11.23 28.80 -0.86
C VAL A 315 -12.11 28.95 -2.10
N GLU A 316 -11.52 28.73 -3.27
CA GLU A 316 -12.21 28.72 -4.57
C GLU A 316 -12.54 27.29 -5.03
N GLY A 317 -13.70 27.11 -5.66
CA GLY A 317 -14.18 25.83 -6.20
C GLY A 317 -14.96 24.96 -5.21
N GLU A 318 -15.39 23.80 -5.67
CA GLU A 318 -16.03 22.78 -4.85
C GLU A 318 -15.23 21.48 -4.91
N PHE A 319 -14.76 21.05 -3.75
CA PHE A 319 -13.93 19.87 -3.63
C PHE A 319 -14.20 19.18 -2.30
N ARG A 320 -13.99 17.87 -2.30
CA ARG A 320 -14.10 16.99 -1.14
C ARG A 320 -12.72 16.63 -0.64
N VAL A 321 -12.68 15.99 0.53
CA VAL A 321 -11.47 15.37 1.06
C VAL A 321 -10.88 14.42 0.02
N GLY A 322 -9.62 14.62 -0.34
CA GLY A 322 -8.84 13.83 -1.30
C GLY A 322 -8.78 14.39 -2.71
N ASP A 323 -9.59 15.40 -3.02
CA ASP A 323 -9.53 16.05 -4.32
C ASP A 323 -8.23 16.87 -4.47
N PRO A 324 -7.63 16.89 -5.67
CA PRO A 324 -6.47 17.71 -5.95
C PRO A 324 -6.85 19.19 -5.96
N VAL A 325 -6.08 19.99 -5.24
CA VAL A 325 -6.24 21.44 -5.10
C VAL A 325 -4.95 22.17 -5.41
N THR A 326 -5.08 23.36 -6.00
CA THR A 326 -3.97 24.30 -6.17
C THR A 326 -3.73 25.04 -4.85
N ILE A 327 -2.47 25.28 -4.50
CA ILE A 327 -2.07 26.15 -3.39
C ILE A 327 -1.51 27.44 -3.98
N ALA A 328 -2.11 28.58 -3.62
CA ALA A 328 -1.76 29.90 -4.16
C ALA A 328 -1.51 30.93 -3.05
N SER A 329 -0.69 31.95 -3.34
CA SER A 329 -0.48 33.10 -2.45
C SER A 329 -1.68 34.05 -2.49
N GLN A 330 -1.76 35.00 -1.57
CA GLN A 330 -2.79 36.05 -1.59
C GLN A 330 -2.76 36.90 -2.87
N GLU A 331 -1.59 37.00 -3.52
CA GLU A 331 -1.39 37.65 -4.81
C GLU A 331 -1.80 36.77 -6.02
N LYS A 332 -2.44 35.62 -5.74
CA LYS A 332 -2.85 34.61 -6.73
C LYS A 332 -1.70 33.94 -7.48
N GLU A 333 -0.49 34.01 -6.95
CA GLU A 333 0.65 33.27 -7.46
C GLU A 333 0.51 31.79 -7.08
N THR A 334 0.54 30.88 -8.06
CA THR A 334 0.52 29.44 -7.77
C THR A 334 1.83 29.01 -7.12
N ILE A 335 1.75 28.51 -5.89
CA ILE A 335 2.90 28.06 -5.10
C ILE A 335 3.04 26.54 -5.18
N GLY A 336 1.96 25.80 -5.46
CA GLY A 336 2.01 24.34 -5.46
C GLY A 336 0.67 23.67 -5.70
N GLN A 337 0.65 22.35 -5.45
CA GLN A 337 -0.53 21.50 -5.52
C GLN A 337 -0.54 20.51 -4.36
N GLY A 338 -1.72 20.08 -3.95
CA GLY A 338 -1.84 19.03 -2.94
C GLY A 338 -3.20 18.36 -2.92
N LEU A 339 -3.39 17.46 -1.97
CA LEU A 339 -4.67 16.78 -1.76
C LEU A 339 -5.36 17.37 -0.53
N ALA A 340 -6.61 17.81 -0.69
CA ALA A 340 -7.37 18.39 0.42
C ALA A 340 -7.64 17.33 1.52
N ASN A 341 -7.38 17.68 2.78
CA ASN A 341 -7.75 16.87 3.95
C ASN A 341 -9.06 17.33 4.61
N LEU A 342 -9.61 18.45 4.16
CA LEU A 342 -10.90 19.01 4.54
C LEU A 342 -11.64 19.44 3.27
N SER A 343 -12.96 19.28 3.25
CA SER A 343 -13.80 19.75 2.14
C SER A 343 -13.81 21.28 2.02
N SER A 344 -14.22 21.79 0.86
CA SER A 344 -14.32 23.24 0.65
C SER A 344 -15.30 23.90 1.63
N SER A 345 -16.39 23.22 2.01
CA SER A 345 -17.33 23.71 3.03
C SER A 345 -16.70 23.77 4.41
N GLU A 346 -15.95 22.74 4.80
CA GLU A 346 -15.25 22.70 6.09
C GLU A 346 -14.19 23.79 6.18
N LEU A 347 -13.35 23.94 5.16
CA LEU A 347 -12.31 24.97 5.14
C LEU A 347 -12.89 26.40 5.17
N ARG A 348 -14.04 26.63 4.52
CA ARG A 348 -14.75 27.91 4.63
C ARG A 348 -15.26 28.17 6.04
N SER A 349 -15.78 27.14 6.71
CA SER A 349 -16.26 27.23 8.09
C SER A 349 -15.14 27.40 9.13
N PHE A 350 -13.94 26.90 8.86
CA PHE A 350 -12.79 26.93 9.78
C PHE A 350 -11.78 28.06 9.51
N ARG A 351 -12.11 28.96 8.59
CA ARG A 351 -11.23 30.08 8.22
C ARG A 351 -10.89 30.93 9.45
N GLY A 352 -9.60 31.04 9.74
CA GLY A 352 -9.09 31.84 10.86
C GLY A 352 -9.28 31.21 12.25
N CYS A 353 -9.85 30.01 12.35
CA CYS A 353 -9.97 29.29 13.61
C CYS A 353 -8.63 28.64 14.00
N ASN A 354 -8.32 28.63 15.29
CA ASN A 354 -7.22 27.83 15.81
C ASN A 354 -7.61 26.34 15.89
N THR A 355 -6.61 25.46 16.05
CA THR A 355 -6.83 24.01 16.07
C THR A 355 -7.83 23.54 17.14
N GLU A 356 -7.92 24.22 18.30
CA GLU A 356 -8.90 23.87 19.34
C GLU A 356 -10.33 24.29 18.96
N GLU A 357 -10.50 25.45 18.34
CA GLU A 357 -11.78 25.93 17.83
C GLU A 357 -12.31 25.02 16.72
N ILE A 358 -11.42 24.56 15.85
CA ILE A 358 -11.73 23.58 14.81
C ILE A 358 -12.20 22.26 15.44
N ARG A 359 -11.51 21.76 16.48
CA ARG A 359 -11.93 20.53 17.20
C ARG A 359 -13.28 20.66 17.89
N ARG A 360 -13.65 21.86 18.38
CA ARG A 360 -14.96 22.09 19.03
C ARG A 360 -16.11 22.19 18.02
N ASN A 361 -15.85 22.79 16.85
CA ASN A 361 -16.88 23.04 15.83
C ASN A 361 -17.10 21.86 14.87
N ILE A 362 -16.11 20.98 14.74
CA ILE A 362 -16.27 19.71 14.05
C ILE A 362 -16.97 18.75 14.99
N GLY A 363 -18.26 18.48 14.79
CA GLY A 363 -19.04 17.49 15.54
C GLY A 363 -18.62 16.03 15.32
N ARG A 364 -17.32 15.79 15.07
CA ARG A 364 -16.67 14.49 14.85
C ARG A 364 -15.28 14.53 15.48
N GLU A 365 -14.86 13.46 16.16
CA GLU A 365 -13.46 13.28 16.57
C GLU A 365 -12.59 13.08 15.32
N ILE A 366 -12.05 14.16 14.75
CA ILE A 366 -11.12 14.06 13.62
C ILE A 366 -9.69 13.91 14.15
N GLY A 367 -9.00 12.84 13.69
CA GLY A 367 -7.62 12.54 14.04
C GLY A 367 -6.56 13.52 13.51
N SER A 368 -6.88 14.43 12.57
CA SER A 368 -5.97 15.51 12.15
C SER A 368 -6.68 16.79 11.69
N CYS A 369 -6.35 17.94 12.30
CA CYS A 369 -6.83 19.28 11.91
C CYS A 369 -5.93 19.92 10.84
N VAL A 370 -5.63 19.17 9.78
CA VAL A 370 -4.69 19.57 8.72
C VAL A 370 -5.49 19.82 7.45
N ALA A 371 -5.25 20.94 6.76
CA ALA A 371 -5.91 21.27 5.49
C ALA A 371 -5.27 20.50 4.31
N VAL A 372 -3.95 20.40 4.27
CA VAL A 372 -3.18 19.55 3.32
C VAL A 372 -1.95 19.00 4.03
N HIS A 373 -1.76 17.68 4.03
CA HIS A 373 -0.59 17.06 4.69
C HIS A 373 0.70 17.34 3.91
N LYS A 374 1.83 17.48 4.59
CA LYS A 374 3.14 17.74 3.95
C LYS A 374 3.53 16.70 2.89
N ASP A 375 3.16 15.44 3.11
CA ASP A 375 3.44 14.34 2.16
C ASP A 375 2.45 14.31 0.99
N ASP A 376 1.35 15.04 1.11
CA ASP A 376 0.33 15.23 0.09
C ASP A 376 0.40 16.63 -0.53
N LEU A 377 1.55 17.31 -0.37
CA LEU A 377 1.82 18.66 -0.83
C LEU A 377 3.08 18.70 -1.70
N VAL A 378 2.98 19.39 -2.83
CA VAL A 378 4.08 19.67 -3.75
C VAL A 378 4.16 21.18 -3.91
N LEU A 379 5.32 21.77 -3.65
CA LEU A 379 5.58 23.18 -3.91
C LEU A 379 6.35 23.30 -5.22
N PHE A 380 5.94 24.24 -6.06
CA PHE A 380 6.67 24.63 -7.25
C PHE A 380 7.83 25.51 -6.84
N THR A 381 9.03 25.09 -7.21
CA THR A 381 10.18 26.01 -7.22
C THR A 381 10.19 26.73 -8.56
N GLY A 382 10.70 27.96 -8.63
CA GLY A 382 10.54 28.89 -9.78
C GLY A 382 11.00 28.40 -11.16
N VAL A 383 11.43 27.14 -11.30
CA VAL A 383 11.79 26.45 -12.56
C VAL A 383 10.62 25.62 -13.12
N ASP A 384 9.61 25.26 -12.32
CA ASP A 384 8.52 24.35 -12.72
C ASP A 384 7.28 25.06 -13.32
N ALA A 385 7.23 26.39 -13.26
CA ALA A 385 6.05 27.17 -13.66
C ALA A 385 5.88 27.33 -15.19
N SER A 386 6.84 26.87 -15.99
CA SER A 386 6.88 27.09 -17.46
C SER A 386 6.73 25.83 -18.30
N GLY A 387 6.26 24.71 -17.75
CA GLY A 387 6.14 23.46 -18.50
C GLY A 387 5.07 22.52 -17.99
N VAL A 388 3.81 22.88 -18.22
CA VAL A 388 2.67 21.92 -18.28
C VAL A 388 2.08 21.96 -19.67
#